data_AF-A0A959C6D7-F1
#
_entry.id   AF-A0A959C6D7-F1
#
_cell.length_a   1.000
_cell.length_b   1.000
_cell.length_c   1.000
_cell.angle_alpha   90.00
_cell.angle_beta   90.00
_cell.angle_gamma   90.00
#
_symmetry.space_group_name_H-M   'P 1'
#
loop_
_entity.id
_entity.type
_entity.pdbx_description
1 polymer ?
#
loop_
_entity_poly.entity_id
_entity_poly.type
_entity_poly.pdbx_seq_one_letter_code
_entity_poly.pdbx_strand_id
1 'polypeptide(L)'
;RSEDIGLTVLAEKHRKILFRGVNLYGGAGAHYYWKSTANRVENGDEVNNVFGLSAIGGLEVSLGRLNFSFDWKPELHLSGDQVHPFEWTGASVSMRYIIAKRERKKIKDWGVWDAFGKKKN
;
A
#
# COMPACT_ATOMS: atom_id res chain seq x y z
N ARG A 1 5.30 6.67 -26.25
CA ARG A 1 5.33 7.87 -25.38
C ARG A 1 3.94 7.95 -24.76
N SER A 2 3.76 7.41 -23.55
CA SER A 2 2.45 7.30 -22.91
C SER A 2 2.15 8.60 -22.17
N GLU A 3 1.29 9.43 -22.75
CA GLU A 3 0.75 10.64 -22.09
C GLU A 3 -0.69 10.33 -21.64
N ASP A 4 -0.83 9.24 -20.89
CA ASP A 4 -2.05 8.93 -20.16
C ASP A 4 -1.92 9.56 -18.79
N ILE A 5 -2.71 10.61 -18.53
CA ILE A 5 -2.74 11.27 -17.23
C ILE A 5 -3.80 10.56 -16.40
N GLY A 6 -3.36 9.83 -15.38
CA GLY A 6 -4.22 9.08 -14.48
C GLY A 6 -4.30 9.68 -13.09
N LEU A 7 -5.50 9.69 -12.52
CA LEU A 7 -5.71 9.91 -11.10
C LEU A 7 -6.37 8.67 -10.49
N THR A 8 -5.75 8.13 -9.44
CA THR A 8 -6.30 7.01 -8.66
C THR A 8 -6.45 7.46 -7.22
N VAL A 9 -7.64 7.25 -6.64
CA VAL A 9 -7.94 7.56 -5.24
C VAL A 9 -8.23 6.24 -4.53
N LEU A 10 -7.46 5.94 -3.47
CA LEU A 10 -7.57 4.69 -2.70
C LEU A 10 -7.81 4.98 -1.23
N ALA A 11 -8.75 4.24 -0.64
CA ALA A 11 -8.94 4.19 0.80
C ALA A 11 -8.26 2.93 1.35
N GLU A 12 -7.23 3.10 2.18
CA GLU A 12 -6.41 2.01 2.72
C GLU A 12 -6.60 1.86 4.22
N LYS A 13 -6.65 0.62 4.69
CA LYS A 13 -6.72 0.28 6.11
C LYS A 13 -5.53 -0.58 6.50
N HIS A 14 -4.75 -0.10 7.45
CA HIS A 14 -3.62 -0.83 8.01
C HIS A 14 -4.05 -1.62 9.25
N ARG A 15 -3.73 -2.91 9.28
CA ARG A 15 -3.90 -3.78 10.45
C ARG A 15 -2.58 -4.45 10.79
N LYS A 16 -2.06 -4.11 11.97
CA LYS A 16 -0.92 -4.82 12.55
C LYS A 16 -1.40 -6.20 12.98
N ILE A 17 -0.78 -7.27 12.48
CA ILE A 17 -1.05 -8.60 13.02
C ILE A 17 -0.37 -8.69 14.39
N LEU A 18 -0.91 -9.52 15.30
CA LEU A 18 -0.37 -9.74 16.64
C LEU A 18 1.08 -10.24 16.66
N PHE A 19 1.60 -10.80 15.56
CA PHE A 19 2.98 -11.27 15.46
C PHE A 19 3.95 -10.10 15.26
N ARG A 20 5.06 -10.11 16.01
CA ARG A 20 6.10 -9.07 15.99
C ARG A 20 6.70 -8.97 14.58
N GLY A 21 6.27 -7.96 13.83
CA GLY A 21 6.88 -7.61 12.54
C GLY A 21 6.08 -8.00 11.31
N VAL A 22 4.80 -8.38 11.40
CA VAL A 22 3.96 -8.51 10.20
C VAL A 22 2.84 -7.48 10.22
N ASN A 23 2.78 -6.63 9.20
CA ASN A 23 1.72 -5.65 9.01
C ASN A 23 1.00 -5.97 7.70
N LEU A 24 -0.32 -6.03 7.76
CA LEU A 24 -1.15 -6.12 6.56
C LEU A 24 -1.79 -4.77 6.31
N TYR A 25 -1.96 -4.45 5.04
CA TYR A 25 -2.79 -3.34 4.65
C TYR A 25 -3.64 -3.75 3.44
N GLY A 26 -4.83 -3.20 3.36
CA GLY A 26 -5.75 -3.49 2.28
C GLY A 26 -6.70 -2.33 2.11
N GLY A 27 -7.11 -2.11 0.87
CA GLY A 27 -7.89 -0.96 0.48
C GLY A 27 -8.58 -1.16 -0.85
N ALA A 28 -9.49 -0.25 -1.15
CA ALA A 28 -10.12 -0.16 -2.45
C ALA A 28 -10.43 1.30 -2.75
N GLY A 29 -10.64 1.58 -4.03
CA GLY A 29 -10.96 2.92 -4.49
C GLY A 29 -11.29 2.93 -5.97
N ALA A 30 -11.22 4.11 -6.56
CA ALA A 30 -11.56 4.33 -7.95
C ALA A 30 -10.39 5.00 -8.67
N HIS A 31 -10.26 4.70 -9.95
CA HIS A 31 -9.31 5.35 -10.83
C HIS A 31 -10.02 5.99 -12.01
N TYR A 32 -9.39 7.03 -12.54
CA TYR A 32 -9.81 7.74 -13.72
C TYR A 32 -8.57 8.08 -14.55
N TYR A 33 -8.52 7.62 -15.79
CA TYR A 33 -7.46 7.91 -16.75
C TYR A 33 -7.99 8.79 -17.87
N TRP A 34 -7.43 9.99 -17.99
CA TRP A 34 -7.61 10.86 -19.15
C TRP A 34 -6.64 10.41 -20.24
N LYS A 35 -7.18 9.89 -21.34
CA LYS A 35 -6.40 9.61 -22.55
C LYS A 35 -6.29 10.90 -23.37
N SER A 36 -5.07 11.44 -23.50
CA SER A 36 -4.85 12.65 -24.27
C SER A 36 -4.97 12.37 -25.77
N THR A 37 -5.80 13.15 -26.48
CA THR A 37 -6.13 13.02 -27.91
C THR A 37 -4.96 13.32 -28.87
N ALA A 38 -3.73 13.43 -28.35
CA ALA A 38 -2.55 13.83 -29.11
C ALA A 38 -2.08 12.79 -30.15
N ASN A 39 -2.55 11.54 -30.08
CA ASN A 39 -2.34 10.53 -31.12
C ASN A 39 -3.66 10.15 -31.79
N ARG A 40 -4.08 10.96 -32.77
CA ARG A 40 -5.02 10.50 -33.80
C ARG A 40 -4.38 9.35 -34.57
N VAL A 41 -4.79 8.12 -34.28
CA VAL A 41 -4.56 6.98 -35.18
C VAL A 41 -5.90 6.62 -35.81
N GLU A 42 -6.12 7.19 -36.99
CA GLU A 42 -6.71 6.65 -38.23
C GLU A 42 -7.85 5.61 -38.25
N ASN A 43 -8.39 5.11 -37.14
CA ASN A 43 -9.54 4.22 -37.12
C ASN A 43 -10.47 4.60 -35.99
N GLY A 44 -11.53 5.35 -36.35
CA GLY A 44 -12.88 5.49 -35.79
C GLY A 44 -13.30 5.15 -34.35
N ASP A 45 -12.43 4.69 -33.46
CA ASP A 45 -12.80 4.29 -32.11
C ASP A 45 -12.69 5.51 -31.19
N GLU A 46 -13.84 5.92 -30.65
CA GLU A 46 -13.97 7.02 -29.70
C GLU A 46 -12.98 6.83 -28.54
N VAL A 47 -12.05 7.77 -28.40
CA VAL A 47 -11.09 7.82 -27.29
C VAL A 47 -11.87 8.10 -26.01
N ASN A 48 -12.35 7.04 -25.37
CA ASN A 48 -13.14 7.14 -24.17
C ASN A 48 -12.24 7.22 -22.93
N ASN A 49 -12.58 8.13 -22.03
CA ASN A 49 -11.95 8.22 -20.72
C ASN A 49 -12.17 6.90 -19.96
N VAL A 50 -11.11 6.36 -19.37
CA VAL A 50 -11.19 5.08 -18.64
C VAL A 50 -11.48 5.39 -17.18
N PHE A 51 -12.57 4.85 -16.66
CA PHE A 51 -12.84 4.90 -15.22
C PHE A 51 -13.17 3.51 -14.70
N GLY A 52 -12.80 3.29 -13.45
CA GLY A 52 -12.93 1.97 -12.87
C GLY A 52 -12.65 1.94 -11.38
N LEU A 53 -12.60 0.72 -10.87
CA LEU A 53 -12.32 0.42 -9.48
C LEU A 53 -10.92 -0.19 -9.38
N SER A 54 -10.19 0.20 -8.34
CA SER A 54 -8.91 -0.40 -7.99
C SER A 54 -9.03 -0.99 -6.58
N ALA A 55 -8.49 -2.18 -6.38
CA ALA A 55 -8.24 -2.69 -5.05
C ALA A 55 -6.73 -2.72 -4.81
N ILE A 56 -6.32 -2.59 -3.55
CA ILE A 56 -4.93 -2.76 -3.14
C ILE A 56 -4.88 -3.67 -1.93
N GLY A 57 -3.90 -4.57 -1.93
CA GLY A 57 -3.62 -5.46 -0.82
C GLY A 57 -2.12 -5.65 -0.72
N GLY A 58 -1.60 -5.49 0.50
CA GLY A 58 -0.18 -5.70 0.71
C GLY A 58 0.17 -6.24 2.07
N LEU A 59 1.36 -6.80 2.12
CA LEU A 59 1.93 -7.47 3.27
C LEU A 59 3.33 -6.94 3.49
N GLU A 60 3.59 -6.46 4.69
CA GLU A 60 4.89 -5.98 5.12
C GLU A 60 5.44 -6.87 6.24
N VAL A 61 6.66 -7.39 6.05
CA VAL A 61 7.41 -8.19 7.03
C VAL A 61 8.67 -7.44 7.46
N SER A 62 8.75 -7.11 8.73
CA SER A 62 9.89 -6.51 9.41
C SER A 62 10.71 -7.56 10.17
N LEU A 63 11.87 -7.93 9.62
CA LEU A 63 12.85 -8.83 10.22
C LEU A 63 14.07 -8.05 10.70
N GLY A 64 14.03 -7.59 11.95
CA GLY A 64 15.17 -6.89 12.55
C GLY A 64 15.45 -5.55 11.86
N ARG A 65 16.45 -5.52 10.97
CA ARG A 65 16.84 -4.34 10.16
C ARG A 65 16.29 -4.37 8.74
N LEU A 66 15.74 -5.50 8.29
CA LEU A 66 15.18 -5.67 6.95
C LEU A 66 13.66 -5.53 7.04
N ASN A 67 13.08 -4.75 6.14
CA ASN A 67 11.64 -4.71 5.89
C ASN A 67 11.38 -5.15 4.45
N PHE A 68 10.51 -6.11 4.27
CA PHE A 68 10.03 -6.57 2.98
C PHE A 68 8.58 -6.13 2.85
N SER A 69 8.20 -5.51 1.74
CA SER A 69 6.82 -5.18 1.44
C SER A 69 6.44 -5.80 0.10
N PHE A 70 5.27 -6.42 0.09
CA PHE A 70 4.66 -7.01 -1.09
C PHE A 70 3.32 -6.30 -1.31
N ASP A 71 3.13 -5.69 -2.47
CA ASP A 71 2.01 -4.82 -2.78
C ASP A 71 1.35 -5.34 -4.06
N TRP A 72 0.06 -5.64 -4.01
CA TRP A 72 -0.71 -6.14 -5.15
C TRP A 72 -1.92 -5.24 -5.38
N LYS A 73 -2.07 -4.73 -6.61
CA LYS A 73 -3.10 -3.75 -6.97
C LYS A 73 -3.89 -4.19 -8.22
N PRO A 74 -4.91 -5.07 -8.09
CA PRO A 74 -5.78 -5.38 -9.21
C PRO A 74 -6.69 -4.20 -9.56
N GLU A 75 -6.90 -3.96 -10.86
CA GLU A 75 -7.73 -2.88 -11.39
C GLU A 75 -8.83 -3.43 -12.31
N LEU A 76 -10.02 -2.87 -12.19
CA LEU A 76 -11.20 -3.25 -12.96
C LEU A 76 -11.71 -2.00 -13.70
N HIS A 77 -11.60 -2.02 -15.03
CA HIS A 77 -12.08 -0.95 -15.90
C HIS A 77 -13.56 -1.15 -16.18
N LEU A 78 -14.39 -0.19 -15.74
CA LEU A 78 -15.85 -0.27 -15.90
C LEU A 78 -16.33 0.43 -17.18
N SER A 79 -15.53 1.36 -17.71
CA SER A 79 -15.83 2.11 -18.92
C SER A 79 -14.54 2.60 -19.58
N GLY A 80 -14.58 2.81 -20.90
CA GLY A 80 -13.47 3.37 -21.70
C GLY A 80 -12.48 2.34 -22.24
N ASP A 81 -12.28 1.21 -21.56
CA ASP A 81 -11.48 0.08 -22.04
C ASP A 81 -12.27 -1.23 -21.90
N GLN A 82 -13.13 -1.50 -22.87
CA GLN A 82 -13.99 -2.69 -22.89
C GLN A 82 -13.25 -3.95 -23.35
N VAL A 83 -12.04 -3.81 -23.88
CA VAL A 83 -11.23 -4.92 -24.40
C VAL A 83 -10.48 -5.61 -23.26
N HIS A 84 -10.01 -4.83 -22.27
CA HIS A 84 -9.39 -5.36 -21.05
C HIS A 84 -10.12 -4.83 -19.81
N PRO A 85 -11.32 -5.36 -19.50
CA PRO A 85 -12.11 -4.91 -18.35
C PRO A 85 -11.41 -5.23 -17.01
N PHE A 86 -10.44 -6.14 -17.00
CA PHE A 86 -9.70 -6.55 -15.83
C PHE A 86 -8.21 -6.49 -16.12
N GLU A 87 -7.52 -5.58 -15.45
CA GLU A 87 -6.08 -5.39 -15.59
C GLU A 87 -5.39 -5.67 -14.25
N TRP A 88 -4.43 -6.59 -14.28
CA TRP A 88 -3.55 -6.84 -13.16
C TRP A 88 -2.28 -6.02 -13.36
N THR A 89 -2.16 -4.90 -12.64
CA THR A 89 -0.94 -4.05 -12.65
C THR A 89 0.30 -4.75 -12.05
N GLY A 90 0.22 -6.05 -11.78
CA GLY A 90 1.28 -6.87 -11.25
C GLY A 90 1.41 -6.80 -9.73
N ALA A 91 2.26 -7.65 -9.19
CA ALA A 91 2.70 -7.56 -7.81
C ALA A 91 4.02 -6.78 -7.75
N SER A 92 4.04 -5.75 -6.92
CA SER A 92 5.25 -4.99 -6.60
C SER A 92 5.89 -5.56 -5.35
N VAL A 93 7.21 -5.72 -5.38
CA VAL A 93 8.00 -6.15 -4.23
C VAL A 93 9.02 -5.06 -3.91
N SER A 94 9.07 -4.64 -2.66
CA SER A 94 10.05 -3.69 -2.18
C SER A 94 10.78 -4.21 -0.94
N MET A 95 12.06 -3.84 -0.81
CA MET A 95 12.90 -4.20 0.32
C MET A 95 13.59 -2.94 0.85
N ARG A 96 13.59 -2.77 2.17
CA ARG A 96 14.21 -1.63 2.86
C ARG A 96 15.15 -2.13 3.95
N TYR A 97 16.39 -1.65 3.97
CA TYR A 97 17.37 -1.96 5.02
C TYR A 97 17.63 -0.74 5.91
N ILE A 98 17.52 -0.93 7.24
CA ILE A 98 17.76 0.10 8.24
C ILE A 98 19.21 0.02 8.73
N ILE A 99 20.04 0.98 8.33
CA ILE A 99 21.47 1.02 8.65
C ILE A 99 21.71 1.30 10.15
N ALA A 100 20.99 2.25 10.73
CA ALA A 100 21.11 2.63 12.14
C ALA A 100 19.77 2.47 12.87
N LYS A 101 19.70 1.53 13.82
CA LYS A 101 18.57 1.44 14.75
C LYS A 101 18.79 2.43 15.89
N ARG A 102 17.85 3.36 16.08
CA ARG A 102 17.82 4.22 17.27
C ARG A 102 17.65 3.32 18.50
N GLU A 103 18.59 3.41 19.44
CA GLU A 103 18.46 2.71 20.71
C GLU A 103 17.20 3.18 21.42
N ARG A 104 16.25 2.26 21.65
CA ARG A 104 15.14 2.54 22.56
C ARG A 104 15.72 2.52 23.97
N LYS A 105 15.80 3.69 24.61
CA LYS A 105 16.00 3.77 26.06
C LYS A 105 14.89 2.93 26.72
N LYS A 106 15.24 1.74 27.23
CA LYS A 106 14.36 1.00 28.13
C LYS A 106 14.23 1.89 29.36
N ILE A 107 13.07 2.52 29.56
CA ILE A 107 12.74 3.12 30.85
C ILE A 107 12.73 1.96 31.83
N LYS A 108 13.81 1.83 32.59
CA LYS A 108 14.04 0.78 33.58
C LYS A 108 13.58 1.25 34.98
N ASP A 109 12.76 2.30 35.05
CA ASP A 109 12.24 2.79 36.32
C ASP A 109 10.91 2.11 36.62
N TRP A 110 11.06 0.86 37.04
CA TRP A 110 10.05 0.07 37.74
C TRP A 110 10.03 0.47 39.24
N GLY A 111 10.23 1.76 39.55
CA GLY A 111 10.20 2.31 40.90
C GLY A 111 8.82 2.22 41.59
N VAL A 112 7.79 1.80 40.84
CA VAL A 112 6.44 1.53 41.35
C VAL A 112 6.42 0.31 42.28
N TRP A 113 7.39 -0.62 42.18
CA TRP A 113 7.38 -1.85 42.98
C TRP A 113 8.24 -1.76 44.25
N ASP A 114 9.18 -0.82 44.32
CA ASP A 114 9.93 -0.55 45.55
C ASP A 114 9.03 0.06 46.65
N ALA A 115 7.95 0.74 46.27
CA ALA A 115 6.97 1.28 47.23
C ALA A 115 6.08 0.20 47.87
N PHE A 116 5.89 -0.95 47.20
CA PHE A 116 5.09 -2.07 47.72
C PHE A 116 5.91 -3.07 48.55
N GLY A 117 7.25 -3.04 48.47
CA GLY A 117 8.14 -3.97 49.18
C GLY A 117 8.54 -3.55 50.61
N LYS A 118 8.32 -2.29 51.02
CA LYS A 118 8.84 -1.73 52.29
C LYS A 118 7.81 -1.65 53.43
N LYS A 119 6.91 -2.64 53.56
CA LYS A 119 6.08 -2.80 54.76
C LYS A 119 6.15 -4.23 55.30
N LYS A 120 7.31 -4.59 55.87
CA LYS A 120 7.41 -5.65 56.87
C LYS A 120 8.58 -5.36 57.81
N ASN A 121 8.23 -4.72 58.92
CA ASN A 121 8.70 -4.91 60.31
C ASN A 121 8.40 -3.66 61.11
#